data_AF-R9WHD9-F1
#
_entry.id   AF-R9WHD9-F1
#
_cell.length_a   1.000
_cell.length_b   1.000
_cell.length_c   1.000
_cell.angle_alpha   90.00
_cell.angle_beta   90.00
_cell.angle_gamma   90.00
#
_symmetry.space_group_name_H-M   'P 1'
#
loop_
_entity.id
_entity.type
_entity.pdbx_description
1 polymer ?
#
loop_
_entity_poly.entity_id
_entity_poly.type
_entity_poly.pdbx_seq_one_letter_code
_entity_poly.pdbx_strand_id
1 'polypeptide(L)'
;MFYGLGSGLAPLLSLAEQYGNQRQIKILWSSSKKNGLYFEKALEKLKKNPNITVIAKEGRFTEESIKKNCHQKKLIKGSTLSWDQLMSS
;
A
#
# COMPACT_ATOMS: atom_id res chain seq x y z
N MET A 1 0.16 1.17 -4.40
CA MET A 1 -0.79 1.26 -3.26
C MET A 1 -1.93 0.31 -3.53
N PHE A 2 -2.28 -0.55 -2.57
CA PHE A 2 -3.40 -1.48 -2.70
C PHE A 2 -4.45 -1.18 -1.63
N TYR A 3 -5.73 -1.32 -1.97
CA TYR A 3 -6.86 -1.13 -1.06
C TYR A 3 -7.75 -2.36 -1.07
N GLY A 4 -8.23 -2.78 0.10
CA GLY A 4 -9.08 -3.97 0.24
C GLY A 4 -10.11 -3.81 1.34
N LEU A 5 -11.28 -4.41 1.14
CA LEU A 5 -12.37 -4.44 2.11
C LEU A 5 -12.67 -5.90 2.47
N GLY A 6 -12.81 -6.21 3.77
CA GLY A 6 -13.17 -7.56 4.21
C GLY A 6 -12.23 -8.64 3.69
N SER A 7 -12.77 -9.66 3.00
CA SER A 7 -12.00 -10.76 2.40
C SER A 7 -11.08 -10.33 1.25
N GLY A 8 -11.27 -9.12 0.71
CA GLY A 8 -10.39 -8.53 -0.30
C GLY A 8 -8.95 -8.32 0.17
N LEU A 9 -8.62 -8.60 1.45
CA LEU A 9 -7.25 -8.62 1.95
C LEU A 9 -6.41 -9.78 1.41
N ALA A 10 -7.00 -10.96 1.22
CA ALA A 10 -6.26 -12.16 0.80
C ALA A 10 -5.40 -11.96 -0.47
N PRO A 11 -5.93 -11.43 -1.60
CA PRO A 11 -5.10 -11.16 -2.77
C PRO A 11 -4.03 -10.09 -2.50
N LEU A 12 -4.29 -9.13 -1.61
CA LEU A 12 -3.31 -8.10 -1.26
C LEU A 12 -2.15 -8.66 -0.45
N LEU A 13 -2.41 -9.65 0.40
CA LEU A 13 -1.36 -10.35 1.14
C LEU A 13 -0.44 -11.09 0.16
N SER A 14 -0.99 -11.85 -0.79
CA SER A 14 -0.17 -12.54 -1.79
C SER A 14 0.68 -11.56 -2.61
N LEU A 15 0.11 -10.43 -3.03
CA LEU A 15 0.88 -9.39 -3.74
C LEU A 15 1.98 -8.78 -2.85
N ALA A 16 1.67 -8.53 -1.58
CA ALA A 16 2.63 -7.95 -0.65
C ALA A 16 3.78 -8.91 -0.32
N GLU A 17 3.50 -10.20 -0.17
CA GLU A 17 4.54 -11.22 0.02
C GLU A 17 5.40 -11.39 -1.23
N GLN A 18 4.81 -11.39 -2.42
CA GLN A 18 5.54 -11.58 -3.67
C GLN A 18 6.42 -10.37 -4.02
N TYR A 19 5.92 -9.15 -3.85
CA TYR A 19 6.55 -7.94 -4.36
C TYR A 19 7.13 -7.02 -3.28
N GLY A 20 6.93 -7.32 -2.00
CA GLY A 20 7.37 -6.47 -0.88
C GLY A 20 8.88 -6.25 -0.82
N ASN A 21 9.69 -7.15 -1.39
CA ASN A 21 11.14 -6.96 -1.47
C ASN A 21 11.58 -6.14 -2.69
N GLN A 22 10.69 -5.90 -3.64
CA GLN A 22 11.01 -5.24 -4.92
C GLN A 22 10.50 -3.80 -4.98
N ARG A 23 9.41 -3.49 -4.27
CA ARG A 23 8.75 -2.19 -4.32
C ARG A 23 8.16 -1.84 -2.96
N GLN A 24 8.01 -0.53 -2.72
CA GLN A 24 7.23 -0.08 -1.57
C GLN A 24 5.75 -0.39 -1.78
N ILE A 25 5.19 -1.14 -0.83
CA ILE A 25 3.78 -1.55 -0.84
C ILE A 25 3.08 -0.93 0.35
N LYS A 26 1.95 -0.29 0.07
CA LYS A 26 1.08 0.26 1.10
C LYS A 26 -0.30 -0.37 0.95
N ILE A 27 -0.76 -1.02 2.02
CA ILE A 27 -2.04 -1.72 2.11
C ILE A 27 -2.97 -0.91 3.00
N LEU A 28 -4.10 -0.48 2.44
CA LEU A 28 -5.22 0.07 3.21
C LEU A 28 -6.29 -1.01 3.32
N TRP A 29 -6.60 -1.45 4.55
CA TRP A 29 -7.59 -2.50 4.77
C TRP A 29 -8.61 -2.10 5.84
N SER A 30 -9.89 -2.34 5.55
CA SER A 30 -10.95 -2.17 6.55
C SER A 30 -11.86 -3.38 6.66
N SER A 31 -12.30 -3.64 7.90
CA SER A 31 -13.24 -4.71 8.26
C SER A 31 -14.46 -4.15 8.98
N SER A 32 -15.63 -4.80 8.79
CA SER A 32 -16.90 -4.43 9.43
C SER A 32 -17.05 -4.93 10.87
N LYS A 33 -16.23 -5.91 11.27
CA LYS A 33 -16.17 -6.43 12.63
C LYS A 33 -14.75 -6.32 13.15
N LYS A 34 -14.61 -6.21 14.47
CA LYS A 34 -13.51 -6.74 15.31
C LYS A 34 -13.36 -8.26 15.12
N ASN A 35 -13.32 -8.74 13.88
CA ASN A 35 -12.98 -10.12 13.58
C ASN A 35 -11.48 -10.22 13.77
N GLY A 36 -11.11 -10.51 15.02
CA GLY A 36 -9.78 -10.89 15.38
C GLY A 36 -9.29 -12.05 14.52
N LEU A 37 -7.97 -12.17 14.49
CA LEU A 37 -7.24 -13.41 14.26
C LEU A 37 -7.04 -13.89 12.81
N TYR A 38 -7.99 -13.78 11.86
CA TYR A 38 -7.78 -14.48 10.57
C TYR A 38 -6.56 -13.98 9.79
N PHE A 39 -6.38 -12.66 9.72
CA PHE A 39 -5.24 -12.07 9.01
C PHE A 39 -4.23 -11.39 9.94
N GLU A 40 -4.46 -11.38 11.24
CA GLU A 40 -3.62 -10.66 12.20
C GLU A 40 -2.17 -11.15 12.15
N LYS A 41 -1.96 -12.47 12.20
CA LYS A 41 -0.63 -13.08 12.05
C LYS A 41 0.02 -12.73 10.70
N ALA A 42 -0.76 -12.72 9.62
CA ALA A 42 -0.25 -12.40 8.28
C ALA A 42 0.15 -10.92 8.18
N LEU A 43 -0.65 -10.02 8.74
CA LEU A 43 -0.35 -8.60 8.80
C LEU A 43 0.87 -8.32 9.67
N GLU A 44 1.00 -8.98 10.83
CA GLU A 44 2.19 -8.86 11.68
C GLU A 44 3.45 -9.37 10.98
N LYS A 45 3.35 -10.45 10.18
CA LYS A 45 4.47 -10.90 9.34
C LYS A 45 4.86 -9.86 8.31
N LEU A 46 3.88 -9.26 7.62
CA LEU A 46 4.13 -8.23 6.59
C LEU A 46 4.73 -6.95 7.18
N LYS A 47 4.31 -6.54 8.39
CA LYS A 47 4.84 -5.35 9.08
C LYS A 47 6.34 -5.46 9.42
N LYS A 48 6.90 -6.68 9.48
CA LYS A 48 8.35 -6.88 9.65
C LYS A 48 9.14 -6.44 8.42
N ASN A 49 8.52 -6.34 7.25
CA ASN A 49 9.18 -5.88 6.04
C ASN A 49 9.16 -4.34 5.99
N PRO A 50 10.31 -3.65 6.00
CA PRO A 50 10.36 -2.18 6.01
C PRO A 50 9.77 -1.54 4.74
N ASN A 51 9.66 -2.29 3.64
CA ASN A 51 9.05 -1.82 2.40
C ASN A 51 7.51 -1.93 2.41
N ILE A 52 6.92 -2.53 3.44
CA ILE A 52 5.48 -2.77 3.51
C ILE A 52 4.86 -1.94 4.64
N THR A 53 3.94 -1.05 4.28
CA THR A 53 3.13 -0.29 5.22
C THR A 53 1.71 -0.83 5.24
N VAL A 54 1.23 -1.29 6.39
CA VAL A 54 -0.14 -1.77 6.57
C VAL A 54 -0.93 -0.77 7.42
N ILE A 55 -2.08 -0.33 6.91
CA ILE A 55 -3.05 0.49 7.65
C ILE A 55 -4.36 -0.28 7.71
N ALA A 56 -4.62 -0.87 8.87
CA ALA A 56 -5.84 -1.63 9.15
C ALA A 56 -6.77 -0.81 10.06
N LYS A 57 -8.07 -0.76 9.74
CA LYS A 57 -9.07 -0.04 10.54
C LYS A 57 -10.40 -0.80 10.61
N GLU A 58 -11.07 -0.72 11.75
CA GLU A 58 -12.48 -1.13 11.87
C GLU A 58 -13.42 -0.04 11.32
N GLY A 59 -14.42 -0.45 10.55
CA GLY A 59 -15.35 0.45 9.88
C GLY A 59 -14.77 1.09 8.62
N ARG A 60 -15.52 2.02 8.02
CA ARG A 60 -15.16 2.60 6.72
C ARG A 60 -14.04 3.64 6.84
N PHE A 61 -13.21 3.72 5.80
CA PHE A 61 -12.34 4.87 5.59
C PHE A 61 -13.18 6.06 5.11
N THR A 62 -13.00 7.22 5.73
CA THR A 62 -13.52 8.50 5.21
C THR A 62 -12.60 9.01 4.11
N GLU A 63 -13.11 9.87 3.24
CA GLU A 63 -12.32 10.50 2.17
C GLU A 63 -11.05 11.19 2.73
N GLU A 64 -11.18 11.90 3.84
CA GLU A 64 -10.07 12.57 4.54
C GLU A 64 -9.00 11.57 5.01
N SER A 65 -9.43 10.43 5.55
CA SER A 65 -8.52 9.38 6.00
C SER A 65 -7.78 8.74 4.82
N ILE A 66 -8.45 8.61 3.68
CA ILE A 66 -7.82 8.15 2.44
C ILE A 66 -6.82 9.20 1.98
N LYS A 67 -7.18 10.49 1.88
CA LYS A 67 -6.27 11.57 1.47
C LYS A 67 -5.01 11.64 2.35
N LYS A 68 -5.16 11.59 3.68
CA LYS A 68 -4.02 11.57 4.62
C LYS A 68 -3.11 10.36 4.39
N ASN A 69 -3.67 9.19 4.16
CA ASN A 69 -2.90 7.97 3.94
C ASN A 69 -2.41 7.81 2.49
N CYS A 70 -3.03 8.51 1.55
CA CYS A 70 -2.67 8.54 0.14
C CYS A 70 -1.76 9.69 -0.25
N HIS A 71 -1.47 10.63 0.66
CA HIS A 71 -0.44 11.63 0.46
C HIS A 71 0.91 10.93 0.27
N GLN A 72 1.19 10.63 -1.00
CA GLN A 72 2.50 10.28 -1.46
C GLN A 72 3.38 11.48 -1.17
N LYS A 73 4.45 11.27 -0.42
CA LYS A 73 5.68 12.00 -0.70
C LYS A 73 5.94 11.72 -2.18
N LYS A 74 5.67 12.72 -3.02
CA LYS A 74 5.76 12.67 -4.49
C LYS A 74 6.98 11.83 -4.83
N LEU A 75 6.76 10.63 -5.38
CA LEU A 75 7.85 9.87 -5.96
C LEU A 75 8.52 10.84 -6.92
N ILE A 76 9.79 11.13 -6.68
CA ILE A 76 10.58 11.97 -7.56
C ILE A 76 10.41 11.32 -8.94
N LYS A 77 9.66 12.01 -9.80
CA LYS A 77 9.50 11.67 -11.19
C LYS A 77 10.94 11.58 -11.67
N GLY A 78 11.40 10.35 -11.96
CA GLY A 78 12.65 10.15 -12.67
C GLY A 78 12.65 11.17 -13.79
N SER A 79 13.67 12.03 -13.80
CA SER A 79 13.82 13.15 -14.71
C SER A 79 13.37 12.71 -16.09
N THR A 80 12.18 13.16 -16.51
CA THR A 80 11.85 13.23 -17.92
C THR A 80 12.85 14.23 -18.48
N LEU A 81 14.00 13.74 -18.96
CA LEU A 81 14.75 14.50 -19.95
C LEU A 81 13.75 14.69 -21.09
N SER A 82 13.45 15.96 -21.40
CA SER A 82 12.68 16.25 -22.60
C SER A 82 13.44 15.68 -23.80
N TRP A 83 12.72 15.17 -24.80
CA TRP A 83 13.35 14.77 -26.07
C TRP A 83 14.17 15.90 -26.69
N ASP A 84 13.82 17.16 -26.41
CA ASP A 84 14.57 18.36 -26.80
C ASP A 84 15.99 18.43 -26.21
N GLN A 85 16.21 17.87 -25.00
CA GLN A 85 17.54 17.81 -24.38
C GLN A 85 18.41 16.67 -24.91
N LEU A 86 17.81 15.61 -25.47
CA LEU A 86 18.54 14.48 -26.05
C LEU A 86 18.99 14.74 -27.50
N MET A 87 18.32 15.64 -28.21
CA MET A 87 18.59 15.95 -29.63
C MET A 87 19.47 17.18 -29.85
N SER A 88 20.00 17.79 -28.78
CA SER A 88 20.87 18.97 -28.85
C SER A 88 22.32 18.69 -28.40
N SER A 89 22.80 17.45 -28.53
CA SER A 89 24.21 17.08 -28.32
C SER A 89 24.78 16.38 -29.54
#